data_AF-A0AAU0S1M4-F1
#
_entry.id   AF-A0AAU0S1M4-F1
#
_cell.length_a   1.000
_cell.length_b   1.000
_cell.length_c   1.000
_cell.angle_alpha   90.00
_cell.angle_beta   90.00
_cell.angle_gamma   90.00
#
_symmetry.space_group_name_H-M   'P 1'
#
loop_
_entity.id
_entity.type
_entity.pdbx_description
1 polymer ?
#
loop_
_entity_poly.entity_id
_entity_poly.type
_entity_poly.pdbx_seq_one_letter_code
_entity_poly.pdbx_strand_id
1 'polypeptide(L)'
;MTQVFSRSADTWLRLGLLSAFVGLIGGLAVALIMDRSDYRTDRGWVVDQPIPFSHAHHAGELGIDCRYCHASVETSAQAGFPPTYTCMTCHSQIWSDSDVLEPLRRSLRDRTPLHWQRVAKLPDYVYFHHAVHVQAGVACVSCHGPVDRMPLLSKSEPLNMGQCLACHRDPAPNLRPRQQVTQMDWSTDEDRRQMGERLMKAYHINPVGLTDCGVCHR
;
A
#
# COMPACT_ATOMS: atom_id res chain seq x y z
N MET A 1 -18.61 65.10 -21.02
CA MET A 1 -18.86 63.68 -20.66
C MET A 1 -18.94 63.58 -19.15
N THR A 2 -20.06 63.12 -18.59
CA THR A 2 -20.24 62.93 -17.15
C THR A 2 -19.44 61.72 -16.69
N GLN A 3 -18.61 61.89 -15.65
CA GLN A 3 -17.81 60.80 -15.07
C GLN A 3 -18.74 59.81 -14.35
N VAL A 4 -18.89 58.62 -14.91
CA VAL A 4 -19.80 57.57 -14.37
C VAL A 4 -19.16 56.78 -13.22
N PHE A 5 -17.82 56.64 -13.19
CA PHE A 5 -17.10 55.89 -12.16
C PHE A 5 -16.13 56.78 -11.36
N SER A 6 -16.05 56.57 -10.05
CA SER A 6 -15.11 57.27 -9.17
C SER A 6 -13.65 56.91 -9.50
N ARG A 7 -12.69 57.77 -9.14
CA ARG A 7 -11.25 57.51 -9.34
C ARG A 7 -10.75 56.26 -8.59
N SER A 8 -11.40 55.90 -7.49
CA SER A 8 -11.11 54.70 -6.70
C SER A 8 -11.66 53.41 -7.30
N ALA A 9 -12.59 53.50 -8.27
CA ALA A 9 -13.23 52.32 -8.86
C ALA A 9 -12.23 51.39 -9.56
N ASP A 10 -11.21 51.94 -10.23
CA ASP A 10 -10.14 51.15 -10.86
C ASP A 10 -9.28 50.42 -9.82
N THR A 11 -8.92 51.07 -8.71
CA THR A 11 -8.18 50.43 -7.61
C THR A 11 -8.98 49.30 -6.98
N TRP A 12 -10.26 49.51 -6.69
CA TRP A 12 -11.14 48.48 -6.11
C TRP A 12 -11.38 47.31 -7.08
N LEU A 13 -11.55 47.58 -8.37
CA LEU A 13 -11.68 46.52 -9.37
C LEU A 13 -10.41 45.67 -9.45
N ARG A 14 -9.22 46.29 -9.50
CA ARG A 14 -7.94 45.58 -9.54
C ARG A 14 -7.70 44.76 -8.27
N LEU A 15 -7.98 45.31 -7.09
CA LEU A 15 -7.87 44.59 -5.83
C LEU A 15 -8.87 43.43 -5.77
N GLY A 16 -10.12 43.64 -6.18
CA GLY A 16 -11.13 42.58 -6.24
C GLY A 16 -10.74 41.44 -7.18
N LEU A 17 -10.23 41.76 -8.37
CA LEU A 17 -9.75 40.76 -9.33
C LEU A 17 -8.52 40.01 -8.79
N LEU A 18 -7.57 40.71 -8.16
CA LEU A 18 -6.40 40.08 -7.55
C LEU A 18 -6.81 39.14 -6.40
N SER A 19 -7.68 39.59 -5.50
CA SER A 19 -8.19 38.78 -4.40
C SER A 19 -8.97 37.57 -4.88
N ALA A 20 -9.80 37.72 -5.92
CA ALA A 20 -10.53 36.60 -6.53
C ALA A 20 -9.56 35.58 -7.15
N PHE A 21 -8.54 36.06 -7.88
CA PHE A 21 -7.52 35.20 -8.47
C PHE A 21 -6.72 34.44 -7.40
N VAL A 22 -6.23 35.14 -6.38
CA VAL A 22 -5.50 34.52 -5.26
C VAL A 22 -6.37 33.54 -4.49
N GLY A 23 -7.64 33.89 -4.24
CA GLY A 23 -8.60 33.01 -3.58
C GLY A 23 -8.87 31.74 -4.39
N LEU A 24 -9.01 31.84 -5.71
CA LEU A 24 -9.24 30.69 -6.59
C LEU A 24 -8.02 29.78 -6.68
N ILE A 25 -6.82 30.35 -6.87
CA ILE A 25 -5.56 29.58 -6.89
C ILE A 25 -5.29 28.94 -5.52
N GLY A 26 -5.48 29.70 -4.44
CA GLY A 26 -5.33 29.19 -3.07
C GLY A 26 -6.31 28.07 -2.75
N GLY A 27 -7.59 28.25 -3.11
CA GLY A 27 -8.61 27.22 -2.94
C GLY A 27 -8.30 25.94 -3.72
N LEU A 28 -7.89 26.06 -4.99
CA LEU A 28 -7.46 24.92 -5.79
C LEU A 28 -6.24 24.23 -5.19
N ALA A 29 -5.23 24.99 -4.75
CA ALA A 29 -4.03 24.44 -4.13
C ALA A 29 -4.37 23.66 -2.85
N VAL A 30 -5.22 24.22 -1.97
CA VAL A 30 -5.69 23.53 -0.76
C VAL A 30 -6.44 22.24 -1.12
N ALA A 31 -7.34 22.28 -2.10
CA ALA A 31 -8.09 21.10 -2.53
C ALA A 31 -7.15 19.98 -3.03
N LEU A 32 -6.14 20.31 -3.84
CA LEU A 32 -5.16 19.35 -4.35
C LEU A 32 -4.25 18.78 -3.24
N ILE A 33 -3.85 19.62 -2.27
CA ILE A 33 -3.05 19.18 -1.13
C ILE A 33 -3.87 18.24 -0.24
N MET A 34 -5.12 18.59 0.04
CA MET A 34 -6.01 17.75 0.84
C MET A 34 -6.26 16.41 0.17
N ASP A 35 -6.53 16.38 -1.13
CA ASP A 35 -6.79 15.15 -1.88
C ASP A 35 -5.62 14.16 -1.84
N ARG A 36 -4.37 14.68 -1.82
CA ARG A 36 -3.15 13.86 -1.75
C ARG A 36 -2.62 13.65 -0.33
N SER A 37 -3.34 14.11 0.68
CA SER A 37 -2.89 14.01 2.07
C SER A 37 -2.96 12.58 2.61
N ASP A 38 -2.16 12.32 3.64
CA ASP A 38 -2.16 11.04 4.37
C ASP A 38 -3.52 10.74 4.99
N TYR A 39 -4.26 11.78 5.37
CA TYR A 39 -5.63 11.67 5.88
C TYR A 39 -6.61 11.12 4.83
N ARG A 40 -6.47 11.52 3.56
CA ARG A 40 -7.37 11.04 2.48
C ARG A 40 -7.00 9.67 1.95
N THR A 41 -5.76 9.24 2.17
CA THR A 41 -5.23 7.97 1.65
C THR A 41 -5.12 6.87 2.72
N ASP A 42 -5.56 7.18 3.95
CA ASP A 42 -5.46 6.33 5.13
C ASP A 42 -4.02 5.90 5.45
N ARG A 43 -3.03 6.70 5.06
CA ARG A 43 -1.61 6.40 5.26
C ARG A 43 -1.23 6.62 6.73
N GLY A 44 -0.58 5.62 7.33
CA GLY A 44 -0.14 5.65 8.73
C GLY A 44 -1.26 5.48 9.77
N TRP A 45 -2.52 5.36 9.33
CA TRP A 45 -3.64 5.10 10.24
C TRP A 45 -3.74 3.60 10.55
N VAL A 46 -3.95 3.29 11.83
CA VAL A 46 -4.17 1.92 12.30
C VAL A 46 -5.67 1.67 12.37
N VAL A 47 -6.07 0.48 11.95
CA VAL A 47 -7.47 0.02 12.01
C VAL A 47 -7.59 -1.07 13.06
N ASP A 48 -8.62 -0.97 13.90
CA ASP A 48 -8.90 -1.97 14.93
C ASP A 48 -9.17 -3.34 14.29
N GLN A 49 -8.48 -4.35 14.80
CA GLN A 49 -8.61 -5.73 14.36
C GLN A 49 -9.29 -6.56 15.46
N PRO A 50 -9.95 -7.68 15.11
CA PRO A 50 -10.49 -8.60 16.10
C PRO A 50 -9.45 -9.07 17.12
N ILE A 51 -8.20 -9.20 16.66
CA ILE A 51 -7.02 -9.49 17.48
C ILE A 51 -5.95 -8.47 17.06
N PRO A 52 -5.30 -7.75 18.00
CA PRO A 52 -4.21 -6.83 17.70
C PRO A 52 -2.95 -7.61 17.29
N PHE A 53 -2.95 -8.15 16.06
CA PHE A 53 -1.88 -8.97 15.53
C PHE A 53 -0.62 -8.14 15.24
N SER A 54 0.49 -8.50 15.88
CA SER A 54 1.79 -7.85 15.71
C SER A 54 2.63 -8.53 14.63
N HIS A 55 2.79 -7.86 13.49
CA HIS A 55 3.75 -8.30 12.47
C HIS A 55 5.20 -8.09 12.95
N ALA A 56 5.44 -7.08 13.78
CA ALA A 56 6.75 -6.85 14.39
C ALA A 56 7.24 -8.07 15.18
N HIS A 57 6.37 -8.68 15.97
CA HIS A 57 6.72 -9.88 16.73
C HIS A 57 6.90 -11.10 15.80
N HIS A 58 5.94 -11.37 14.93
CA HIS A 58 5.94 -12.62 14.14
C HIS A 58 6.97 -12.61 12.99
N ALA A 59 7.01 -11.55 12.20
CA ALA A 59 7.91 -11.46 11.05
C ALA A 59 9.27 -10.87 11.43
N GLY A 60 9.30 -9.88 12.32
CA GLY A 60 10.54 -9.20 12.74
C GLY A 60 11.33 -10.01 13.76
N GLU A 61 10.76 -10.25 14.95
CA GLU A 61 11.48 -10.89 16.06
C GLU A 61 11.62 -12.40 15.88
N LEU A 62 10.56 -13.09 15.45
CA LEU A 62 10.57 -14.55 15.27
C LEU A 62 11.05 -14.99 13.87
N GLY A 63 11.18 -14.07 12.92
CA GLY A 63 11.68 -14.36 11.57
C GLY A 63 10.76 -15.27 10.74
N ILE A 64 9.45 -15.31 11.03
CA ILE A 64 8.50 -16.12 10.26
C ILE A 64 8.35 -15.52 8.86
N ASP A 65 8.67 -16.31 7.83
CA ASP A 65 8.55 -15.88 6.43
C ASP A 65 7.09 -15.52 6.09
N CYS A 66 6.91 -14.42 5.34
CA CYS A 66 5.60 -13.87 5.01
C CYS A 66 4.64 -14.91 4.38
N ARG A 67 5.18 -15.86 3.61
CA ARG A 67 4.42 -16.89 2.88
C ARG A 67 3.86 -17.96 3.79
N TYR A 68 4.34 -18.08 5.03
CA TYR A 68 3.76 -19.01 6.00
C TYR A 68 2.30 -18.67 6.27
N CYS A 69 2.00 -17.38 6.44
CA CYS A 69 0.63 -16.89 6.65
C CYS A 69 -0.06 -16.49 5.34
N HIS A 70 0.67 -15.87 4.41
CA HIS A 70 0.15 -15.41 3.12
C HIS A 70 0.46 -16.41 2.00
N ALA A 71 0.01 -17.65 2.19
CA ALA A 71 0.44 -18.80 1.37
C ALA A 71 0.09 -18.70 -0.12
N SER A 72 -0.92 -17.90 -0.50
CA SER A 72 -1.32 -17.75 -1.91
C SER A 72 -0.66 -16.57 -2.63
N VAL A 73 0.23 -15.83 -1.96
CA VAL A 73 0.84 -14.61 -2.53
C VAL A 73 1.66 -14.87 -3.80
N GLU A 74 2.24 -16.06 -3.94
CA GLU A 74 3.05 -16.45 -5.10
C GLU A 74 2.23 -17.03 -6.26
N THR A 75 0.98 -17.42 -6.02
CA THR A 75 0.17 -18.22 -6.97
C THR A 75 -1.17 -17.59 -7.34
N SER A 76 -1.71 -16.70 -6.51
CA SER A 76 -3.04 -16.11 -6.68
C SER A 76 -2.99 -14.59 -6.87
N ALA A 77 -4.09 -14.03 -7.36
CA ALA A 77 -4.31 -12.59 -7.40
C ALA A 77 -4.33 -11.98 -5.99
N GLN A 78 -4.74 -12.76 -5.00
CA GLN A 78 -4.88 -12.35 -3.61
C GLN A 78 -3.84 -13.07 -2.75
N ALA A 79 -3.12 -12.34 -1.90
CA ALA A 79 -2.21 -12.92 -0.91
C ALA A 79 -2.92 -13.82 0.12
N GLY A 80 -4.23 -13.59 0.31
CA GLY A 80 -5.04 -14.30 1.29
C GLY A 80 -4.78 -13.85 2.73
N PHE A 81 -5.74 -14.12 3.61
CA PHE A 81 -5.52 -14.07 5.06
C PHE A 81 -5.30 -15.49 5.58
N PRO A 82 -4.45 -15.67 6.60
CA PRO A 82 -4.29 -16.97 7.20
C PRO A 82 -5.61 -17.41 7.84
N PRO A 83 -6.02 -18.66 7.63
CA PRO A 83 -7.12 -19.25 8.35
C PRO A 83 -6.73 -19.50 9.81
N THR A 84 -7.75 -19.68 10.66
CA THR A 84 -7.57 -19.87 12.11
C THR A 84 -6.61 -20.99 12.47
N TYR A 85 -6.58 -22.07 11.69
CA TYR A 85 -5.69 -23.19 11.98
C TYR A 85 -4.20 -22.81 11.88
N THR A 86 -3.82 -21.87 11.01
CA THR A 86 -2.43 -21.39 10.91
C THR A 86 -1.97 -20.78 12.22
N CYS A 87 -2.82 -19.97 12.86
CA CYS A 87 -2.53 -19.40 14.18
C CYS A 87 -2.50 -20.49 15.26
N MET A 88 -3.43 -21.45 15.20
CA MET A 88 -3.55 -22.53 16.20
C MET A 88 -2.44 -23.58 16.12
N THR A 89 -1.66 -23.64 15.04
CA THR A 89 -0.44 -24.47 14.96
C THR A 89 0.48 -24.22 16.16
N CYS A 90 0.60 -22.95 16.58
CA CYS A 90 1.39 -22.55 17.74
C CYS A 90 0.49 -22.20 18.93
N HIS A 91 -0.55 -21.38 18.74
CA HIS A 91 -1.38 -20.86 19.83
C HIS A 91 -2.29 -21.89 20.51
N SER A 92 -2.27 -23.14 20.06
CA SER A 92 -2.78 -24.28 20.84
C SER A 92 -1.94 -24.61 22.07
N GLN A 93 -0.68 -24.15 22.12
CA GLN A 93 0.27 -24.44 23.19
C GLN A 93 0.92 -23.18 23.77
N ILE A 94 1.09 -22.12 22.98
CA ILE A 94 1.68 -20.86 23.44
C ILE A 94 0.60 -19.79 23.64
N TRP A 95 0.64 -19.11 24.79
CA TRP A 95 -0.32 -18.04 25.11
C TRP A 95 -1.79 -18.47 24.98
N SER A 96 -2.08 -19.78 25.09
CA SER A 96 -3.39 -20.38 24.82
C SER A 96 -4.50 -19.79 25.69
N ASP A 97 -4.18 -19.39 26.91
CA ASP A 97 -5.15 -18.84 27.87
C ASP A 97 -5.23 -17.32 27.86
N SER A 98 -4.49 -16.63 26.98
CA SER A 98 -4.52 -15.17 26.89
C SER A 98 -5.89 -14.66 26.44
N ASP A 99 -6.41 -13.65 27.15
CA ASP A 99 -7.70 -13.03 26.84
C ASP A 99 -7.73 -12.41 25.44
N VAL A 100 -6.58 -11.87 24.99
CA VAL A 100 -6.46 -11.28 23.65
C VAL A 100 -6.70 -12.28 22.52
N LEU A 101 -6.51 -13.58 22.78
CA LEU A 101 -6.70 -14.67 21.83
C LEU A 101 -8.07 -15.35 21.96
N GLU A 102 -8.98 -14.87 22.82
CA GLU A 102 -10.35 -15.38 22.88
C GLU A 102 -11.06 -15.34 21.51
N PRO A 103 -10.93 -14.29 20.67
CA PRO A 103 -11.51 -14.31 19.33
C PRO A 103 -10.97 -15.45 18.45
N LEU A 104 -9.68 -15.81 18.60
CA LEU A 104 -9.07 -16.92 17.87
C LEU A 104 -9.62 -18.27 18.35
N ARG A 105 -9.70 -18.47 19.66
CA ARG A 105 -10.26 -19.69 20.27
C ARG A 105 -11.73 -19.88 19.91
N ARG A 106 -12.51 -18.80 19.94
CA ARG A 106 -13.90 -18.76 19.46
C ARG A 106 -14.00 -19.17 18.00
N SER A 107 -13.19 -18.57 17.13
CA SER A 107 -13.14 -18.92 15.71
C SER A 107 -12.90 -20.41 15.49
N LEU A 108 -11.99 -21.02 16.26
CA LEU A 108 -11.71 -22.45 16.19
C LEU A 108 -12.89 -23.30 16.68
N ARG A 109 -13.44 -22.99 17.85
CA ARG A 109 -14.53 -23.75 18.49
C ARG A 109 -15.80 -23.71 17.65
N ASP A 110 -16.17 -22.51 17.20
CA ASP A 110 -17.45 -22.25 16.53
C ASP A 110 -17.34 -22.41 15.00
N ARG A 111 -16.13 -22.69 14.49
CA ARG A 111 -15.81 -22.82 13.05
C ARG A 111 -16.22 -21.59 12.23
N THR A 112 -16.15 -20.42 12.84
CA THR A 112 -16.51 -19.13 12.23
C THR A 112 -15.23 -18.34 11.96
N PRO A 113 -14.86 -18.05 10.69
CA PRO A 113 -13.60 -17.38 10.39
C PRO A 113 -13.46 -16.01 11.04
N LEU A 114 -12.21 -15.63 11.37
CA LEU A 114 -11.89 -14.27 11.80
C LEU A 114 -12.17 -13.26 10.68
N HIS A 115 -12.96 -12.24 11.01
CA HIS A 115 -13.28 -11.14 10.10
C HIS A 115 -12.26 -10.00 10.25
N TRP A 116 -11.15 -10.12 9.53
CA TRP A 116 -10.11 -9.09 9.49
C TRP A 116 -10.56 -7.83 8.74
N GLN A 117 -10.18 -6.67 9.25
CA GLN A 117 -10.33 -5.41 8.52
C GLN A 117 -9.14 -5.21 7.58
N ARG A 118 -9.40 -5.14 6.28
CA ARG A 118 -8.33 -4.98 5.27
C ARG A 118 -7.80 -3.54 5.28
N VAL A 119 -6.54 -3.36 5.65
CA VAL A 119 -5.84 -2.06 5.68
C VAL A 119 -5.40 -1.64 4.27
N ALA A 120 -4.65 -2.50 3.57
CA ALA A 120 -4.24 -2.26 2.19
C ALA A 120 -5.37 -2.63 1.21
N LYS A 121 -6.38 -1.74 1.09
CA LYS A 121 -7.49 -1.88 0.14
C LYS A 121 -7.27 -1.01 -1.10
N LEU A 122 -7.53 -1.60 -2.26
CA LEU A 122 -7.72 -0.89 -3.53
C LEU A 122 -9.22 -0.83 -3.85
N PRO A 123 -9.68 0.13 -4.65
CA PRO A 123 -11.06 0.17 -5.12
C PRO A 123 -11.43 -1.10 -5.90
N ASP A 124 -12.70 -1.51 -5.83
CA ASP A 124 -13.15 -2.80 -6.37
C ASP A 124 -13.09 -2.88 -7.91
N TYR A 125 -12.95 -1.75 -8.60
CA TYR A 125 -12.71 -1.65 -10.04
C TYR A 125 -11.21 -1.76 -10.44
N VAL A 126 -10.33 -2.10 -9.47
CA VAL A 126 -8.90 -2.32 -9.69
C VAL A 126 -8.56 -3.79 -9.44
N TYR A 127 -8.16 -4.49 -10.50
CA TYR A 127 -7.85 -5.91 -10.47
C TYR A 127 -6.36 -6.12 -10.25
N PHE A 128 -5.93 -6.03 -8.99
CA PHE A 128 -4.56 -6.28 -8.61
C PHE A 128 -4.24 -7.78 -8.53
N HIS A 129 -3.08 -8.21 -9.02
CA HIS A 129 -2.66 -9.62 -9.00
C HIS A 129 -1.31 -9.80 -8.28
N HIS A 130 -1.32 -10.30 -7.04
CA HIS A 130 -0.09 -10.45 -6.23
C HIS A 130 0.97 -11.33 -6.90
N ALA A 131 0.60 -12.53 -7.37
CA ALA A 131 1.57 -13.48 -7.93
C ALA A 131 2.43 -12.90 -9.07
N VAL A 132 1.86 -12.08 -9.94
CA VAL A 132 2.60 -11.47 -11.07
C VAL A 132 3.71 -10.56 -10.56
N HIS A 133 3.45 -9.78 -9.51
CA HIS A 133 4.43 -8.87 -8.93
C HIS A 133 5.53 -9.63 -8.19
N VAL A 134 5.17 -10.63 -7.38
CA VAL A 134 6.14 -11.46 -6.66
C VAL A 134 7.04 -12.23 -7.62
N GLN A 135 6.46 -12.81 -8.68
CA GLN A 135 7.21 -13.52 -9.73
C GLN A 135 8.03 -12.56 -10.59
N ALA A 136 7.65 -11.29 -10.71
CA ALA A 136 8.48 -10.26 -11.33
C ALA A 136 9.66 -9.83 -10.44
N GLY A 137 9.70 -10.24 -9.17
CA GLY A 137 10.74 -9.83 -8.22
C GLY A 137 10.46 -8.49 -7.55
N VAL A 138 9.20 -8.05 -7.50
CA VAL A 138 8.78 -6.88 -6.73
C VAL A 138 8.67 -7.27 -5.26
N ALA A 139 9.29 -6.47 -4.41
CA ALA A 139 9.35 -6.74 -2.98
C ALA A 139 8.09 -6.37 -2.21
N CYS A 140 7.81 -7.09 -1.12
CA CYS A 140 6.73 -6.74 -0.20
C CYS A 140 6.90 -5.31 0.36
N VAL A 141 8.12 -4.98 0.79
CA VAL A 141 8.46 -3.67 1.41
C VAL A 141 8.22 -2.48 0.47
N SER A 142 8.32 -2.68 -0.84
CA SER A 142 8.12 -1.60 -1.83
C SER A 142 6.68 -1.11 -1.90
N CYS A 143 5.71 -1.92 -1.47
CA CYS A 143 4.29 -1.55 -1.47
C CYS A 143 3.68 -1.51 -0.07
N HIS A 144 4.14 -2.37 0.83
CA HIS A 144 3.59 -2.51 2.18
C HIS A 144 4.43 -1.78 3.25
N GLY A 145 5.61 -1.25 2.89
CA GLY A 145 6.56 -0.69 3.85
C GLY A 145 7.14 -1.75 4.80
N PRO A 146 7.85 -1.34 5.87
CA PRO A 146 8.55 -2.25 6.78
C PRO A 146 7.57 -2.94 7.75
N VAL A 147 6.74 -3.86 7.23
CA VAL A 147 5.73 -4.59 8.01
C VAL A 147 6.32 -5.42 9.16
N ASP A 148 7.55 -5.87 9.02
CA ASP A 148 8.38 -6.52 10.05
C ASP A 148 8.68 -5.61 11.26
N ARG A 149 8.36 -4.31 11.16
CA ARG A 149 8.51 -3.33 12.25
C ARG A 149 7.18 -2.74 12.69
N MET A 150 6.07 -3.35 12.29
CA MET A 150 4.72 -2.86 12.60
C MET A 150 4.06 -3.71 13.69
N PRO A 151 3.96 -3.21 14.94
CA PRO A 151 3.18 -3.85 15.99
C PRO A 151 1.68 -3.89 15.66
N LEU A 152 1.21 -2.89 14.91
CA LEU A 152 -0.13 -2.85 14.33
C LEU A 152 0.02 -2.43 12.88
N LEU A 153 -0.68 -3.14 11.99
CA LEU A 153 -0.59 -2.87 10.56
C LEU A 153 -1.21 -1.51 10.25
N SER A 154 -0.47 -0.69 9.51
CA SER A 154 -0.97 0.53 8.88
C SER A 154 -0.54 0.57 7.43
N LYS A 155 -1.16 1.45 6.65
CA LYS A 155 -0.79 1.62 5.25
C LYS A 155 0.47 2.49 5.16
N SER A 156 1.60 1.94 4.72
CA SER A 156 2.83 2.74 4.51
C SER A 156 2.81 3.54 3.22
N GLU A 157 2.19 3.02 2.17
CA GLU A 157 2.10 3.67 0.86
C GLU A 157 0.64 3.96 0.49
N PRO A 158 0.30 5.11 -0.11
CA PRO A 158 -1.08 5.43 -0.43
C PRO A 158 -1.74 4.47 -1.43
N LEU A 159 -0.97 3.67 -2.18
CA LEU A 159 -1.44 2.69 -3.17
C LEU A 159 -2.38 3.32 -4.22
N ASN A 160 -2.00 4.49 -4.73
CA ASN A 160 -2.76 5.20 -5.76
C ASN A 160 -2.27 4.86 -7.18
N MET A 161 -3.08 5.19 -8.18
CA MET A 161 -2.77 4.94 -9.59
C MET A 161 -1.41 5.54 -10.00
N GLY A 162 -1.06 6.72 -9.48
CA GLY A 162 0.21 7.38 -9.80
C GLY A 162 1.43 6.56 -9.39
N GLN A 163 1.39 5.93 -8.22
CA GLN A 163 2.45 5.04 -7.75
C GLN A 163 2.55 3.76 -8.60
N CYS A 164 1.41 3.15 -8.91
CA CYS A 164 1.37 1.97 -9.78
C CYS A 164 1.97 2.29 -11.16
N LEU A 165 1.54 3.39 -11.78
CA LEU A 165 2.02 3.82 -13.10
C LEU A 165 3.50 4.24 -13.07
N ALA A 166 3.98 4.87 -12.00
CA ALA A 166 5.39 5.21 -11.88
C ALA A 166 6.27 3.95 -11.94
N CYS A 167 5.90 2.90 -11.19
CA CYS A 167 6.58 1.62 -11.24
C CYS A 167 6.39 0.90 -12.59
N HIS A 168 5.19 0.90 -13.16
CA HIS A 168 4.93 0.21 -14.44
C HIS A 168 5.67 0.87 -15.62
N ARG A 169 5.92 2.18 -15.57
CA ARG A 169 6.73 2.91 -16.57
C ARG A 169 8.22 2.62 -16.43
N ASP A 170 8.70 2.48 -15.20
CA ASP A 170 10.10 2.15 -14.91
C ASP A 170 10.21 1.14 -13.75
N PRO A 171 10.07 -0.18 -14.04
CA PRO A 171 10.00 -1.19 -12.98
C PRO A 171 11.37 -1.52 -12.40
N ALA A 172 12.45 -1.39 -13.19
CA ALA A 172 13.75 -1.94 -12.80
C ALA A 172 14.33 -1.43 -11.46
N PRO A 173 14.13 -0.19 -10.94
CA PRO A 173 14.74 0.19 -9.66
C PRO A 173 14.06 -0.52 -8.49
N ASN A 174 12.88 -1.11 -8.73
CA ASN A 174 12.03 -1.75 -7.73
C ASN A 174 12.18 -3.28 -7.73
N LEU A 175 12.90 -3.84 -8.70
CA LEU A 175 13.10 -5.29 -8.82
C LEU A 175 14.26 -5.76 -7.96
N ARG A 176 14.17 -6.99 -7.51
CA ARG A 176 15.24 -7.75 -6.84
C ARG A 176 15.14 -9.23 -7.20
N PRO A 177 16.15 -10.07 -6.88
CA PRO A 177 16.03 -11.50 -7.09
C PRO A 177 14.81 -12.08 -6.36
N ARG A 178 14.09 -13.03 -6.99
CA ARG A 178 12.85 -13.62 -6.45
C ARG A 178 12.99 -14.15 -5.01
N GLN A 179 14.16 -14.70 -4.68
CA GLN A 179 14.47 -15.24 -3.36
C GLN A 179 14.52 -14.17 -2.25
N GLN A 180 14.61 -12.90 -2.63
CA GLN A 180 14.79 -11.75 -1.75
C GLN A 180 13.51 -10.93 -1.59
N VAL A 181 12.39 -11.36 -2.21
CA VAL A 181 11.11 -10.61 -2.23
C VAL A 181 10.51 -10.41 -0.84
N THR A 182 10.59 -11.43 0.02
CA THR A 182 10.09 -11.41 1.40
C THR A 182 11.10 -10.85 2.41
N GLN A 183 12.35 -10.62 2.01
CA GLN A 183 13.38 -10.07 2.89
C GLN A 183 13.22 -8.56 3.01
N MET A 184 12.87 -8.10 4.21
CA MET A 184 12.49 -6.72 4.46
C MET A 184 13.69 -5.78 4.59
N ASP A 185 14.82 -6.30 5.05
CA ASP A 185 16.10 -5.62 5.27
C ASP A 185 17.10 -5.81 4.13
N TRP A 186 16.69 -6.48 3.04
CA TRP A 186 17.57 -6.77 1.92
C TRP A 186 18.19 -5.52 1.28
N SER A 187 19.51 -5.53 1.15
CA SER A 187 20.31 -4.53 0.45
C SER A 187 21.29 -5.19 -0.51
N THR A 188 21.79 -4.42 -1.48
CA THR A 188 22.81 -4.85 -2.44
C THR A 188 23.79 -3.72 -2.70
N ASP A 189 25.06 -4.07 -2.93
CA ASP A 189 26.10 -3.13 -3.36
C ASP A 189 26.08 -2.91 -4.89
N GLU A 190 25.35 -3.76 -5.62
CA GLU A 190 25.13 -3.59 -7.06
C GLU A 190 24.23 -2.38 -7.33
N ASP A 191 24.52 -1.65 -8.39
CA ASP A 191 23.64 -0.57 -8.85
C ASP A 191 22.23 -1.12 -9.13
N ARG A 192 21.24 -0.56 -8.43
CA ARG A 192 19.84 -1.04 -8.49
C ARG A 192 19.27 -0.98 -9.90
N ARG A 193 19.65 0.04 -10.67
CA ARG A 193 19.17 0.21 -12.03
C ARG A 193 19.72 -0.91 -12.93
N GLN A 194 21.02 -1.14 -12.91
CA GLN A 194 21.68 -2.20 -13.69
C GLN A 194 21.18 -3.59 -13.31
N MET A 195 21.08 -3.87 -12.01
CA MET A 195 20.51 -5.12 -11.51
C MET A 195 19.07 -5.29 -12.03
N GLY A 196 18.26 -4.24 -11.89
CA GLY A 196 16.88 -4.23 -12.35
C GLY A 196 16.73 -4.55 -13.84
N GLU A 197 17.51 -3.90 -14.70
CA GLU A 197 17.47 -4.14 -16.15
C GLU A 197 17.89 -5.57 -16.51
N ARG A 198 18.90 -6.11 -15.81
CA ARG A 198 19.31 -7.51 -15.92
C ARG A 198 18.19 -8.46 -15.50
N LEU A 199 17.50 -8.17 -14.40
CA LEU A 199 16.36 -8.95 -13.92
C LEU A 199 15.16 -8.85 -14.87
N MET A 200 14.87 -7.67 -15.41
CA MET A 200 13.82 -7.51 -16.43
C MET A 200 14.08 -8.40 -17.64
N LYS A 201 15.33 -8.44 -18.12
CA LYS A 201 15.73 -9.32 -19.23
C LYS A 201 15.61 -10.80 -18.84
N ALA A 202 16.05 -11.17 -17.65
CA ALA A 202 16.01 -12.56 -17.16
C ALA A 202 14.59 -13.06 -16.89
N TYR A 203 13.68 -12.18 -16.47
CA TYR A 203 12.29 -12.50 -16.13
C TYR A 203 11.29 -12.14 -17.24
N HIS A 204 11.78 -11.73 -18.41
CA HIS A 204 10.98 -11.34 -19.56
C HIS A 204 9.93 -10.25 -19.26
N ILE A 205 10.31 -9.28 -18.43
CA ILE A 205 9.45 -8.15 -18.06
C ILE A 205 9.58 -7.08 -19.15
N ASN A 206 8.51 -6.88 -19.92
CA ASN A 206 8.41 -5.81 -20.90
C ASN A 206 7.55 -4.66 -20.33
N PRO A 207 8.09 -3.43 -20.17
CA PRO A 207 7.32 -2.30 -19.67
C PRO A 207 6.29 -1.77 -20.68
N VAL A 208 6.45 -2.08 -21.96
CA VAL A 208 5.51 -1.67 -23.01
C VAL A 208 4.16 -2.37 -22.78
N GLY A 209 3.09 -1.58 -22.66
CA GLY A 209 1.73 -2.05 -22.44
C GLY A 209 1.37 -2.31 -20.98
N LEU A 210 2.31 -2.22 -20.03
CA LEU A 210 2.00 -2.36 -18.59
C LEU A 210 1.11 -1.22 -18.06
N THR A 211 1.01 -0.10 -18.79
CA THR A 211 0.17 1.04 -18.42
C THR A 211 -1.18 1.06 -19.14
N ASP A 212 -1.51 0.02 -19.91
CA ASP A 212 -2.78 -0.05 -20.61
C ASP A 212 -3.92 -0.28 -19.62
N CYS A 213 -5.08 0.36 -19.84
CA CYS A 213 -6.20 0.29 -18.91
C CYS A 213 -6.64 -1.15 -18.62
N GLY A 214 -6.60 -2.04 -19.63
CA GLY A 214 -6.99 -3.44 -19.51
C GLY A 214 -6.10 -4.29 -18.60
N VAL A 215 -4.92 -3.78 -18.21
CA VAL A 215 -4.04 -4.44 -17.22
C VAL A 215 -4.69 -4.43 -15.83
N CYS A 216 -5.38 -3.33 -15.47
CA CYS A 216 -5.86 -3.10 -14.11
C CYS A 216 -7.38 -2.86 -14.00
N HIS A 217 -8.04 -2.42 -15.08
CA HIS A 217 -9.44 -2.01 -15.11
C HIS A 217 -10.22 -2.86 -16.11
N ARG A 218 -10.75 -3.99 -15.66
CA ARG A 218 -11.42 -5.00 -16.52
C ARG A 218 -12.82 -5.36 -16.06
#